data_AF-A0A533RCU2-F1
#
_entry.id   AF-A0A533RCU2-F1
#
_cell.length_a   1.000
_cell.length_b   1.000
_cell.length_c   1.000
_cell.angle_alpha   90.00
_cell.angle_beta   90.00
_cell.angle_gamma   90.00
#
_symmetry.space_group_name_H-M   'P 1'
#
loop_
_entity.id
_entity.type
_entity.pdbx_description
1 polymer ?
#
loop_
_entity_poly.entity_id
_entity_poly.type
_entity_poly.pdbx_seq_one_letter_code
_entity_poly.pdbx_strand_id
1 'polypeptide(L)'
;PATYTVVPEAQYRRVKRASALSRRHLGVLLHVTAWREREAQRRDVPRRRVLADETLVEVARRMPGDLASLEAVRGVPDRLPHQSRAELLEAVVRGAAMADDDLPRFERRERREPAEGVVELMAALVRVRAKERRIAAPLLASRDDIEALAGGLREGSPLLEGWRRQMIGLELVDLAEGRISLRAGEHGLVADRVDGG
;
A
#
# COMPACT_ATOMS: atom_id res chain seq x y z
N PRO A 1 -14.07 26.57 4.61
CA PRO A 1 -13.94 25.35 3.76
C PRO A 1 -12.68 25.43 2.90
N ALA A 2 -11.60 24.75 3.31
CA ALA A 2 -10.35 24.73 2.54
C ALA A 2 -10.51 23.76 1.36
N THR A 3 -10.38 24.29 0.15
CA THR A 3 -10.45 23.55 -1.11
C THR A 3 -9.42 22.42 -1.11
N TYR A 4 -9.85 21.19 -1.40
CA TYR A 4 -8.99 20.02 -1.50
C TYR A 4 -8.03 20.17 -2.69
N THR A 5 -6.88 20.80 -2.48
CA THR A 5 -5.85 20.95 -3.52
C THR A 5 -5.24 19.58 -3.81
N VAL A 6 -5.63 19.00 -4.95
CA VAL A 6 -5.01 17.77 -5.47
C VAL A 6 -3.60 18.13 -5.94
N VAL A 7 -2.57 17.66 -5.21
CA VAL A 7 -1.17 17.75 -5.66
C VAL A 7 -0.94 16.65 -6.71
N PRO A 8 -0.72 16.99 -8.00
CA PRO A 8 -0.59 16.00 -9.08
C PRO A 8 0.54 14.99 -8.84
N GLU A 9 1.68 15.46 -8.36
CA GLU A 9 2.89 14.68 -8.07
C GLU A 9 2.68 13.69 -6.92
N ALA A 10 1.69 13.89 -6.05
CA ALA A 10 1.39 12.95 -4.97
C ALA A 10 0.45 11.81 -5.42
N GLN A 11 -0.23 11.94 -6.56
CA GLN A 11 -1.28 11.00 -6.96
C GLN A 11 -0.74 9.63 -7.41
N TYR A 12 0.54 9.51 -7.78
CA TYR A 12 1.14 8.21 -8.17
C TYR A 12 1.02 7.16 -7.06
N ARG A 13 0.99 7.60 -5.79
CA ARG A 13 0.83 6.71 -4.62
C ARG A 13 -0.51 5.98 -4.60
N ARG A 14 -1.53 6.52 -5.27
CA ARG A 14 -2.89 5.97 -5.33
C ARG A 14 -3.11 5.10 -6.57
N VAL A 15 -2.13 5.01 -7.47
CA VAL A 15 -2.22 4.17 -8.67
C VAL A 15 -2.10 2.70 -8.28
N LYS A 16 -3.04 1.87 -8.73
CA LYS A 16 -3.00 0.43 -8.49
C LYS A 16 -1.69 -0.17 -9.02
N ARG A 17 -1.07 -1.06 -8.24
CA ARG A 17 0.21 -1.74 -8.56
C ARG A 17 1.44 -0.83 -8.63
N ALA A 18 1.33 0.45 -8.25
CA ALA A 18 2.48 1.34 -8.18
C ALA A 18 3.58 0.82 -7.25
N SER A 19 3.22 0.26 -6.08
CA SER A 19 4.17 -0.28 -5.10
C SER A 19 5.04 -1.45 -5.60
N ALA A 20 4.66 -2.10 -6.70
CA ALA A 20 5.43 -3.19 -7.31
C ALA A 20 6.47 -2.71 -8.34
N LEU A 21 6.56 -1.40 -8.60
CA LEU A 21 7.52 -0.83 -9.55
C LEU A 21 8.90 -0.63 -8.91
N SER A 22 9.95 -0.75 -9.72
CA SER A 22 11.30 -0.33 -9.34
C SER A 22 11.33 1.18 -9.09
N ARG A 23 12.31 1.68 -8.34
CA ARG A 23 12.48 3.12 -8.08
C ARG A 23 12.51 3.96 -9.36
N ARG A 24 13.20 3.48 -10.39
CA ARG A 24 13.29 4.14 -11.70
C ARG A 24 11.92 4.23 -12.39
N HIS A 25 11.18 3.12 -12.43
CA HIS A 25 9.82 3.12 -12.96
C HIS A 25 8.86 3.98 -12.12
N LEU A 26 9.08 4.10 -10.81
CA LEU A 26 8.31 5.01 -9.95
C LEU A 26 8.55 6.48 -10.29
N GLY A 27 9.77 6.86 -10.63
CA GLY A 27 10.08 8.20 -11.12
C GLY A 27 9.27 8.53 -12.38
N VAL A 28 9.23 7.62 -13.33
CA VAL A 28 8.37 7.74 -14.53
C VAL A 28 6.90 7.82 -14.14
N LEU A 29 6.42 6.90 -13.29
CA LEU A 29 5.02 6.87 -12.85
C LEU A 29 4.58 8.18 -12.19
N LEU A 30 5.44 8.81 -11.38
CA LEU A 30 5.19 10.10 -10.76
C LEU A 30 4.85 11.16 -11.81
N HIS A 31 5.71 11.32 -12.82
CA HIS A 31 5.52 12.34 -13.84
C HIS A 31 4.34 12.05 -14.76
N VAL A 32 4.15 10.79 -15.21
CA VAL A 32 3.02 10.46 -16.08
C VAL A 32 1.67 10.54 -15.35
N THR A 33 1.66 10.25 -14.04
CA THR A 33 0.45 10.45 -13.22
C THR A 33 0.16 11.94 -13.05
N ALA A 34 1.18 12.75 -12.75
CA ALA A 34 1.01 14.19 -12.61
C ALA A 34 0.52 14.84 -13.92
N TRP A 35 1.02 14.38 -15.08
CA TRP A 35 0.48 14.77 -16.38
C TRP A 35 -1.00 14.40 -16.51
N ARG A 36 -1.39 13.16 -16.17
CA ARG A 36 -2.79 12.70 -16.27
C ARG A 36 -3.73 13.55 -15.42
N GLU A 37 -3.33 13.92 -14.21
CA GLU A 37 -4.17 14.76 -13.34
C GLU A 37 -4.37 16.16 -13.93
N ARG A 38 -3.31 16.79 -14.44
CA ARG A 38 -3.41 18.07 -15.15
C ARG A 38 -4.29 17.95 -16.39
N GLU A 39 -4.14 16.86 -17.13
CA GLU A 39 -4.89 16.66 -18.37
C GLU A 39 -6.38 16.40 -18.11
N ALA A 40 -6.69 15.65 -17.06
CA ALA A 40 -8.05 15.43 -16.59
C ALA A 40 -8.73 16.75 -16.18
N GLN A 41 -7.99 17.61 -15.48
CA GLN A 41 -8.45 18.95 -15.10
C GLN A 41 -8.64 19.84 -16.34
N ARG A 42 -7.68 19.87 -17.27
CA ARG A 42 -7.76 20.65 -18.51
C ARG A 42 -8.98 20.29 -19.36
N ARG A 43 -9.33 19.00 -19.39
CA ARG A 43 -10.45 18.48 -20.19
C ARG A 43 -11.78 18.39 -19.44
N ASP A 44 -11.78 18.68 -18.13
CA ASP A 44 -12.92 18.46 -17.23
C ASP A 44 -13.52 17.05 -17.36
N VAL A 45 -12.66 16.03 -17.26
CA VAL A 45 -13.08 14.62 -17.32
C VAL A 45 -12.46 13.80 -16.18
N PRO A 46 -13.07 12.68 -15.79
CA PRO A 46 -12.45 11.76 -14.84
C PRO A 46 -11.07 11.31 -15.32
N ARG A 47 -10.06 11.31 -14.44
CA ARG A 47 -8.66 10.91 -14.75
C ARG A 47 -8.53 9.59 -15.50
N ARG A 48 -9.36 8.59 -15.18
CA ARG A 48 -9.37 7.27 -15.85
C ARG A 48 -9.84 7.33 -17.31
N ARG A 49 -10.58 8.37 -17.70
CA ARG A 49 -10.99 8.61 -19.09
C ARG A 49 -9.83 9.15 -19.93
N VAL A 50 -8.84 9.81 -19.31
CA VAL A 50 -7.59 10.21 -19.96
C VAL A 50 -6.70 8.99 -20.18
N LEU A 51 -6.33 8.30 -19.09
CA LEU A 51 -5.50 7.10 -19.12
C LEU A 51 -5.84 6.19 -17.93
N ALA A 52 -6.01 4.89 -18.17
CA ALA A 52 -6.25 3.90 -17.11
C ALA A 52 -5.02 3.75 -16.19
N ASP A 53 -5.26 3.28 -14.96
CA ASP A 53 -4.18 3.07 -13.97
C ASP A 53 -3.21 1.99 -14.49
N GLU A 54 -3.73 0.94 -15.12
CA GLU A 54 -2.96 -0.13 -15.74
C GLU A 54 -2.09 0.38 -16.89
N THR A 55 -2.60 1.30 -17.72
CA THR A 55 -1.84 1.91 -18.81
C THR A 55 -0.71 2.79 -18.27
N LEU A 56 -0.94 3.58 -17.21
CA LEU A 56 0.13 4.37 -16.58
C LEU A 56 1.27 3.49 -16.08
N VAL A 57 0.94 2.36 -15.45
CA VAL A 57 1.92 1.38 -14.97
C VAL A 57 2.69 0.76 -16.13
N GLU A 58 2.03 0.43 -17.25
CA GLU A 58 2.69 -0.14 -18.42
C GLU A 58 3.61 0.87 -19.11
N VAL A 59 3.17 2.12 -19.29
CA VAL A 59 4.00 3.22 -19.80
C VAL A 59 5.24 3.40 -18.92
N ALA A 60 5.06 3.39 -17.60
CA ALA A 60 6.15 3.53 -16.64
C ALA A 60 7.15 2.37 -16.68
N ARG A 61 6.70 1.14 -16.95
CA ARG A 61 7.55 -0.06 -17.10
C ARG A 61 8.31 -0.09 -18.42
N ARG A 62 7.66 0.32 -19.51
CA ARG A 62 8.28 0.28 -20.85
C ARG A 62 9.20 1.46 -21.11
N MET A 63 8.96 2.60 -20.45
CA MET A 63 9.74 3.83 -20.63
C MET A 63 9.96 4.20 -22.11
N PRO A 64 8.87 4.36 -22.91
CA PRO A 64 9.00 4.66 -24.33
C PRO A 64 9.84 5.93 -24.57
N GLY A 65 10.76 5.86 -25.53
CA GLY A 65 11.68 6.95 -25.86
C GLY A 65 11.20 7.85 -27.01
N ASP A 66 10.15 7.43 -27.71
CA ASP A 66 9.58 8.14 -28.85
C ASP A 66 8.05 7.94 -28.94
N LEU A 67 7.38 8.66 -29.85
CA LEU A 67 5.93 8.58 -30.01
C LEU A 67 5.47 7.20 -30.52
N ALA A 68 6.24 6.58 -31.40
CA ALA A 68 5.89 5.28 -31.97
C ALA A 68 5.88 4.18 -30.90
N SER A 69 6.90 4.15 -30.04
CA SER A 69 6.99 3.23 -28.90
C SER A 69 5.94 3.53 -27.84
N LEU A 70 5.57 4.79 -27.63
CA LEU A 70 4.47 5.18 -26.74
C LEU A 70 3.12 4.66 -27.26
N GLU A 71 2.85 4.79 -28.55
CA GLU A 71 1.62 4.30 -29.18
C GLU A 71 1.52 2.77 -29.20
N ALA A 72 2.67 2.08 -29.25
CA ALA A 72 2.74 0.63 -29.11
C ALA A 72 2.47 0.13 -27.67
N VAL A 73 2.37 1.03 -26.67
CA VAL A 73 2.02 0.65 -25.30
C VAL A 73 0.54 0.28 -25.24
N ARG A 74 0.25 -0.96 -24.82
CA ARG A 74 -1.11 -1.46 -24.68
C ARG A 74 -1.94 -0.54 -23.77
N GLY A 75 -3.07 -0.08 -24.28
CA GLY A 75 -4.04 0.72 -23.52
C GLY A 75 -3.80 2.24 -23.60
N VAL A 76 -2.80 2.72 -24.35
CA VAL A 76 -2.75 4.11 -24.78
C VAL A 76 -3.86 4.31 -25.83
N PRO A 77 -4.82 5.23 -25.63
CA PRO A 77 -5.93 5.39 -26.57
C PRO A 77 -5.48 6.03 -27.89
N ASP A 78 -5.85 5.43 -29.04
CA ASP A 78 -5.58 5.99 -30.37
C ASP A 78 -6.16 7.41 -30.54
N ARG A 79 -7.32 7.63 -29.91
CA ARG A 79 -8.01 8.93 -29.88
C ARG A 79 -7.36 9.97 -28.98
N LEU A 80 -6.24 9.67 -28.32
CA LEU A 80 -5.51 10.66 -27.55
C LEU A 80 -4.92 11.69 -28.55
N PRO A 81 -5.23 12.99 -28.41
CA PRO A 81 -4.68 14.05 -29.25
C PRO A 81 -3.17 13.97 -29.35
N HIS A 82 -2.62 14.30 -30.52
CA HIS A 82 -1.18 14.25 -30.76
C HIS A 82 -0.38 15.08 -29.75
N GLN A 83 -0.84 16.28 -29.41
CA GLN A 83 -0.22 17.13 -28.39
C GLN A 83 -0.16 16.43 -27.02
N SER A 84 -1.24 15.78 -26.62
CA SER A 84 -1.31 15.04 -25.35
C SER A 84 -0.38 13.82 -25.34
N ARG A 85 -0.17 13.15 -26.48
CA ARG A 85 0.84 12.09 -26.62
C ARG A 85 2.26 12.65 -26.46
N ALA A 86 2.55 13.80 -27.08
CA ALA A 86 3.84 14.46 -26.93
C ALA A 86 4.10 14.87 -25.46
N GLU A 87 3.14 15.50 -24.80
CA GLU A 87 3.24 15.88 -23.38
C GLU A 87 3.43 14.65 -22.45
N LEU A 88 2.75 13.54 -22.75
CA LEU A 88 2.92 12.28 -22.03
C LEU A 88 4.33 11.71 -22.24
N LEU A 89 4.85 11.71 -23.47
CA LEU A 89 6.21 11.29 -23.77
C LEU A 89 7.25 12.15 -23.03
N GLU A 90 7.08 13.46 -23.01
CA GLU A 90 7.95 14.34 -22.22
C GLU A 90 7.90 14.01 -20.73
N ALA A 91 6.73 13.66 -20.20
CA ALA A 91 6.59 13.21 -18.81
C ALA A 91 7.36 11.92 -18.56
N VAL A 92 7.38 10.99 -19.52
CA VAL A 92 8.21 9.79 -19.46
C VAL A 92 9.69 10.15 -19.42
N VAL A 93 10.16 10.98 -20.34
CA VAL A 93 11.57 11.41 -20.43
C VAL A 93 12.01 12.12 -19.14
N ARG A 94 11.18 13.02 -18.60
CA ARG A 94 11.48 13.70 -17.33
C ARG A 94 11.64 12.72 -16.17
N GLY A 95 10.72 11.76 -16.03
CA GLY A 95 10.82 10.75 -14.97
C GLY A 95 11.98 9.78 -15.17
N ALA A 96 12.31 9.46 -16.42
CA ALA A 96 13.46 8.64 -16.77
C ALA A 96 14.79 9.33 -16.39
N ALA A 97 14.86 10.66 -16.52
CA ALA A 97 16.05 11.47 -16.27
C ALA A 97 16.23 11.90 -14.80
N MET A 98 15.33 11.55 -13.88
CA MET A 98 15.46 11.90 -12.45
C MET A 98 16.78 11.39 -11.86
N ALA A 99 17.41 12.18 -10.98
CA ALA A 99 18.57 11.71 -10.24
C ALA A 99 18.20 10.52 -9.33
N ASP A 100 19.13 9.59 -9.13
CA ASP A 100 18.87 8.39 -8.32
C ASP A 100 18.48 8.70 -6.87
N ASP A 101 18.94 9.84 -6.34
CA ASP A 101 18.61 10.29 -4.99
C ASP A 101 17.19 10.86 -4.88
N ASP A 102 16.69 11.48 -5.95
CA ASP A 102 15.34 12.04 -6.03
C ASP A 102 14.27 11.00 -6.39
N LEU A 103 14.68 9.80 -6.82
CA LEU A 103 13.75 8.77 -7.23
C LEU A 103 12.81 8.40 -6.08
N PRO A 104 11.48 8.47 -6.30
CA PRO A 104 10.49 8.16 -5.29
C PRO A 104 10.65 6.72 -4.81
N ARG A 105 10.41 6.55 -3.51
CA ARG A 105 10.33 5.25 -2.87
C ARG A 105 8.93 5.12 -2.32
N PHE A 106 8.28 3.99 -2.57
CA PHE A 106 7.33 3.52 -1.58
C PHE A 106 8.15 3.09 -0.38
N GLU A 107 7.71 3.43 0.83
CA GLU A 107 8.18 2.70 2.00
C GLU A 107 7.82 1.24 1.73
N ARG A 108 8.82 0.49 1.28
CA ARG A 108 8.70 -0.94 1.13
C ARG A 108 8.64 -1.46 2.55
N ARG A 109 7.43 -1.49 3.11
CA ARG A 109 7.18 -2.35 4.26
C ARG A 109 7.59 -3.71 3.78
N GLU A 110 8.70 -4.20 4.29
CA GLU A 110 8.99 -5.61 4.27
C GLU A 110 7.73 -6.26 4.86
N ARG A 111 6.82 -6.72 4.01
CA ARG A 111 6.01 -7.85 4.36
C ARG A 111 7.02 -8.97 4.47
N ARG A 112 7.67 -9.05 5.62
CA ARG A 112 8.27 -10.29 6.08
C ARG A 112 7.11 -11.27 6.02
N GLU A 113 7.29 -12.40 5.34
CA GLU A 113 6.37 -13.50 5.59
C GLU A 113 6.33 -13.65 7.11
N PRO A 114 5.15 -13.41 7.72
CA PRO A 114 5.09 -13.50 9.16
C PRO A 114 5.54 -14.90 9.52
N ALA A 115 6.58 -15.00 10.35
CA ALA A 115 7.05 -16.29 10.79
C ALA A 115 5.84 -17.07 11.30
N GLU A 116 5.59 -18.26 10.76
CA GLU A 116 4.38 -19.03 11.01
C GLU A 116 4.09 -19.17 12.52
N GLY A 117 5.15 -19.31 13.33
CA GLY A 117 5.08 -19.30 14.78
C GLY A 117 4.50 -18.02 15.39
N VAL A 118 4.79 -16.83 14.86
CA VAL A 118 4.21 -15.56 15.34
C VAL A 118 2.71 -15.51 15.05
N VAL A 119 2.27 -15.97 13.88
CA VAL A 119 0.85 -16.05 13.52
C VAL A 119 0.12 -16.98 14.49
N GLU A 120 0.70 -18.13 14.81
CA GLU A 120 0.11 -19.08 15.77
C GLU A 120 0.07 -18.54 17.21
N LEU A 121 1.12 -17.84 17.65
CA LEU A 121 1.12 -17.15 18.95
C LEU A 121 0.04 -16.06 19.00
N MET A 122 -0.09 -15.25 17.96
CA MET A 122 -1.15 -14.26 17.85
C MET A 122 -2.54 -14.90 17.88
N ALA A 123 -2.77 -15.95 17.10
CA ALA A 123 -4.04 -16.68 17.10
C ALA A 123 -4.34 -17.29 18.47
N ALA A 124 -3.32 -17.79 19.18
CA ALA A 124 -3.46 -18.27 20.55
C ALA A 124 -3.87 -17.15 21.52
N LEU A 125 -3.23 -15.98 21.45
CA LEU A 125 -3.61 -14.81 22.26
C LEU A 125 -5.05 -14.35 21.97
N VAL A 126 -5.46 -14.31 20.69
CA VAL A 126 -6.85 -14.01 20.30
C VAL A 126 -7.81 -15.00 20.96
N ARG A 127 -7.51 -16.30 20.96
CA ARG A 127 -8.36 -17.33 21.60
C ARG A 127 -8.45 -17.14 23.12
N VAL A 128 -7.34 -16.79 23.78
CA VAL A 128 -7.32 -16.49 25.23
C VAL A 128 -8.24 -15.31 25.53
N ARG A 129 -8.06 -14.17 24.84
CA ARG A 129 -8.88 -12.96 25.06
C ARG A 129 -10.34 -13.14 24.64
N ALA A 130 -10.61 -13.91 23.59
CA ALA A 130 -11.96 -14.29 23.17
C ALA A 130 -12.70 -15.03 24.29
N LYS A 131 -12.05 -16.01 24.93
CA LYS A 131 -12.61 -16.79 26.04
C LYS A 131 -12.86 -15.91 27.27
N GLU A 132 -11.89 -15.11 27.68
CA GLU A 132 -12.02 -14.19 28.83
C GLU A 132 -13.18 -13.21 28.66
N ARG A 133 -13.32 -12.67 27.46
CA ARG A 133 -14.32 -11.63 27.15
C ARG A 133 -15.65 -12.21 26.66
N ARG A 134 -15.75 -13.54 26.53
CA ARG A 134 -16.93 -14.27 26.01
C ARG A 134 -17.39 -13.79 24.62
N ILE A 135 -16.42 -13.55 23.73
CA ILE A 135 -16.65 -13.13 22.34
C ILE A 135 -16.10 -14.20 21.39
N ALA A 136 -16.72 -14.39 20.23
CA ALA A 136 -16.19 -15.29 19.21
C ALA A 136 -14.83 -14.79 18.68
N ALA A 137 -13.82 -15.66 18.65
CA ALA A 137 -12.46 -15.29 18.21
C ALA A 137 -12.41 -14.65 16.81
N PRO A 138 -13.14 -15.14 15.78
CA PRO A 138 -13.17 -14.49 14.46
C PRO A 138 -13.76 -13.08 14.46
N LEU A 139 -14.56 -12.72 15.47
CA LEU A 139 -15.10 -11.36 15.61
C LEU A 139 -14.04 -10.38 16.14
N LEU A 140 -13.12 -10.88 16.97
CA LEU A 140 -11.97 -10.10 17.46
C LEU A 140 -10.90 -9.94 16.37
N ALA A 141 -10.53 -11.03 15.71
CA ALA A 141 -9.56 -11.01 14.61
C ALA A 141 -9.76 -12.25 13.71
N SER A 142 -9.85 -12.03 12.40
CA SER A 142 -9.78 -13.12 11.42
C SER A 142 -8.34 -13.60 11.23
N ARG A 143 -8.15 -14.76 10.59
CA ARG A 143 -6.81 -15.26 10.23
C ARG A 143 -6.07 -14.26 9.33
N ASP A 144 -6.76 -13.73 8.32
CA ASP A 144 -6.21 -12.73 7.39
C ASP A 144 -5.78 -11.45 8.11
N ASP A 145 -6.56 -10.99 9.10
CA ASP A 145 -6.19 -9.83 9.92
C ASP A 145 -4.91 -10.10 10.72
N ILE A 146 -4.79 -11.29 11.31
CA ILE A 146 -3.61 -11.71 12.08
C ILE A 146 -2.38 -11.80 11.17
N GLU A 147 -2.49 -12.45 10.02
CA GLU A 147 -1.39 -12.57 9.05
C GLU A 147 -0.95 -11.22 8.53
N ALA A 148 -1.90 -10.32 8.23
CA ALA A 148 -1.59 -8.96 7.82
C ALA A 148 -0.85 -8.19 8.91
N LEU A 149 -1.32 -8.25 10.16
CA LEU A 149 -0.70 -7.57 11.31
C LEU A 149 0.69 -8.14 11.63
N ALA A 150 0.84 -9.48 11.62
CA ALA A 150 2.11 -10.16 11.82
C ALA A 150 3.10 -9.82 10.69
N GLY A 151 2.62 -9.69 9.45
CA GLY A 151 3.38 -9.24 8.29
C GLY A 151 3.70 -7.74 8.29
N GLY A 152 3.43 -7.03 9.39
CA GLY A 152 3.80 -5.64 9.59
C GLY A 152 2.78 -4.61 9.10
N LEU A 153 1.55 -5.00 8.74
CA LEU A 153 0.48 -4.03 8.51
C LEU A 153 0.20 -3.26 9.81
N ARG A 154 0.08 -1.93 9.74
CA ARG A 154 -0.22 -1.07 10.89
C ARG A 154 -1.21 -0.01 10.46
N GLU A 155 -0.83 0.82 9.49
CA GLU A 155 -1.70 1.84 8.92
C GLU A 155 -2.83 1.17 8.11
N GLY A 156 -4.07 1.58 8.36
CA GLY A 156 -5.27 0.99 7.73
C GLY A 156 -5.60 -0.43 8.18
N SER A 157 -4.97 -0.94 9.25
CA SER A 157 -5.34 -2.25 9.82
C SER A 157 -6.65 -2.13 10.60
N PRO A 158 -7.70 -2.92 10.27
CA PRO A 158 -8.94 -2.94 11.04
C PRO A 158 -8.77 -3.39 12.49
N LEU A 159 -7.66 -4.08 12.82
CA LEU A 159 -7.30 -4.44 14.19
C LEU A 159 -6.76 -3.26 14.98
N LEU A 160 -6.20 -2.25 14.33
CA LEU A 160 -5.63 -1.06 14.99
C LEU A 160 -6.56 0.14 14.94
N GLU A 161 -7.84 -0.08 14.62
CA GLU A 161 -8.87 0.95 14.57
C GLU A 161 -10.05 0.60 15.49
N GLY A 162 -10.75 1.64 15.94
CA GLY A 162 -11.99 1.53 16.71
C GLY A 162 -11.89 0.61 17.94
N TRP A 163 -12.94 -0.18 18.14
CA TRP A 163 -13.06 -1.05 19.31
C TRP A 163 -12.10 -2.25 19.26
N ARG A 164 -11.76 -2.79 18.08
CA ARG A 164 -10.81 -3.91 17.97
C ARG A 164 -9.41 -3.53 18.42
N ARG A 165 -8.99 -2.28 18.19
CA ARG A 165 -7.73 -1.72 18.70
C ARG A 165 -7.60 -1.92 20.21
N GLN A 166 -8.65 -1.54 20.93
CA GLN A 166 -8.70 -1.59 22.39
C GLN A 166 -8.89 -3.03 22.89
N MET A 167 -9.59 -3.86 22.12
CA MET A 167 -9.91 -5.21 22.55
C MET A 167 -8.79 -6.23 22.34
N ILE A 168 -7.99 -6.08 21.28
CA ILE A 168 -6.98 -7.08 20.94
C ILE A 168 -5.81 -6.51 20.13
N GLY A 169 -6.05 -5.48 19.31
CA GLY A 169 -5.05 -4.96 18.38
C GLY A 169 -3.74 -4.52 19.03
N LEU A 170 -3.82 -3.77 20.14
CA LEU A 170 -2.63 -3.34 20.87
C LEU A 170 -1.86 -4.51 21.48
N GLU A 171 -2.57 -5.49 22.05
CA GLU A 171 -1.93 -6.68 22.63
C GLU A 171 -1.24 -7.53 21.56
N LEU A 172 -1.80 -7.64 20.36
CA LEU A 172 -1.14 -8.35 19.25
C LEU A 172 0.12 -7.63 18.77
N VAL A 173 0.13 -6.29 18.79
CA VAL A 173 1.34 -5.50 18.51
C VAL A 173 2.38 -5.71 19.62
N ASP A 174 1.95 -5.66 20.88
CA ASP A 174 2.83 -5.90 22.02
C ASP A 174 3.44 -7.31 21.98
N LEU A 175 2.66 -8.33 21.62
CA LEU A 175 3.15 -9.70 21.41
C LEU A 175 4.18 -9.77 20.29
N ALA A 176 3.92 -9.13 19.14
CA ALA A 176 4.87 -9.08 18.02
C ALA A 176 6.21 -8.42 18.40
N GLU A 177 6.16 -7.50 19.36
CA GLU A 177 7.32 -6.74 19.84
C GLU A 177 7.92 -7.34 21.12
N GLY A 178 7.51 -8.55 21.50
CA GLY A 178 8.07 -9.30 22.64
C GLY A 178 7.69 -8.75 24.02
N ARG A 179 6.68 -7.86 24.10
CA ARG A 179 6.18 -7.29 25.36
C ARG A 179 5.08 -8.13 26.02
N ILE A 180 4.58 -9.15 25.34
CA ILE A 180 3.67 -10.15 25.90
C ILE A 180 4.31 -11.53 25.72
N SER A 181 4.18 -12.36 26.75
CA SER A 181 4.54 -13.77 26.72
C SER A 181 3.28 -14.63 26.82
N LEU A 182 3.32 -15.78 26.15
CA LEU A 182 2.31 -16.83 26.29
C LEU A 182 2.94 -18.03 26.96
N ARG A 183 2.30 -18.54 28.00
CA ARG A 183 2.75 -19.73 28.73
C ARG A 183 1.62 -20.72 28.94
N ALA A 184 1.95 -22.01 28.97
CA ALA A 184 1.00 -23.03 29.38
C ALA A 184 0.86 -23.00 30.91
N GLY A 185 -0.36 -22.84 31.40
CA GLY A 185 -0.75 -23.03 32.79
C GLY A 185 -1.65 -24.26 32.93
N GLU A 186 -1.99 -24.59 34.18
CA GLU A 186 -2.80 -25.77 34.54
C GLU A 186 -4.14 -25.85 33.78
N HIS A 187 -4.74 -24.70 33.46
CA HIS A 187 -6.06 -24.59 32.84
C HIS A 187 -6.03 -24.08 31.38
N GLY A 188 -4.85 -24.06 30.75
CA GLY A 188 -4.65 -23.60 29.37
C GLY A 188 -3.62 -22.48 29.27
N LEU A 189 -3.65 -21.75 28.15
CA LEU A 189 -2.69 -20.67 27.89
C LEU A 189 -3.00 -19.42 28.72
N VAL A 190 -1.95 -18.84 29.28
CA VAL A 190 -1.96 -17.57 30.03
C VAL A 190 -1.10 -16.55 29.29
N ALA A 191 -1.58 -15.32 29.20
CA ALA A 191 -0.91 -14.20 28.55
C ALA A 191 -0.51 -13.15 29.60
N ASP A 192 0.79 -12.97 29.78
CA ASP A 192 1.36 -12.04 30.77
C ASP A 192 2.23 -11.00 30.06
N ARG A 193 2.25 -9.76 30.56
CA ARG A 193 3.23 -8.76 30.07
C ARG A 193 4.62 -9.20 30.49
N VAL A 194 5.59 -9.02 29.60
CA VAL A 194 6.99 -9.23 29.93
C VAL A 194 7.45 -8.02 30.73
N ASP A 195 7.66 -8.22 32.04
CA ASP A 195 8.27 -7.19 32.88
C ASP A 195 9.70 -6.98 32.39
N GLY A 196 10.03 -5.74 32.02
CA GLY A 196 11.38 -5.37 31.64
C GLY A 196 12.30 -5.56 32.84
N GLY A 197 13.23 -6.52 32.73
CA GLY A 197 14.38 -6.62 33.63
C GLY A 197 15.36 -5.48 33.44
#